data_AF-A0A1M5KGX4-F1
#
_entry.id   AF-A0A1M5KGX4-F1
#
_cell.length_a   1.000
_cell.length_b   1.000
_cell.length_c   1.000
_cell.angle_alpha   90.00
_cell.angle_beta   90.00
_cell.angle_gamma   90.00
#
_symmetry.space_group_name_H-M   'P 1'
#
loop_
_entity.id
_entity.type
_entity.pdbx_description
1 polymer ?
#
loop_
_entity_poly.entity_id
_entity_poly.type
_entity_poly.pdbx_seq_one_letter_code
_entity_poly.pdbx_strand_id
1 'polypeptide(L)'
;MWLLGAGLSLAGAVFAAEPQGSAGANPHPIHLVRPPVAPLSAMAQLGRQIFYDTSLSSSGKLACASCHSPQHAYGPPTDGQVMLGGPSLSRQGARAVPSLTYLERQPSFSIGPDDPEAETVDLAQMAALGQQSTRAQKTATQTSQSAANIVPQGGMFWDGRVDTLQMQAAAPLLDPREMDGGGIERAVEKLRHAPYAESFTGLFGENIFQNPQMLLSEAMFAVARYQIEEPDFHPYTSKFDYWLEGKARLTDSEMRGYRLFNDPEKANCGGCHISQPSLDGLPPLFTDHQYEALGAPRNAALSDNKDIKYFDLGVCGPIRTDIADQTQYCGMFLTPTLRNTARRHAFFHNGVFQTLQQVLDFYNFRDTNPEKIYPRAADGTVQKFNDIPVQYQAYVDVSDPPFNRHLGETPAMTAQDEADIIAFLKTLNDGYKPVK
;
A
#
# COMPACT_ATOMS: atom_id res chain seq x y z
N MET A 1 -26.75 -80.71 -16.88
CA MET A 1 -26.17 -79.41 -17.24
C MET A 1 -26.48 -78.46 -16.08
N TRP A 2 -25.45 -77.86 -15.50
CA TRP A 2 -25.44 -77.24 -14.18
C TRP A 2 -26.31 -75.97 -14.11
N LEU A 3 -27.13 -75.86 -13.05
CA LEU A 3 -27.81 -74.63 -12.63
C LEU A 3 -27.12 -74.14 -11.34
N LEU A 4 -26.24 -73.16 -11.47
CA LEU A 4 -25.68 -72.40 -10.35
C LEU A 4 -26.56 -71.15 -10.13
N GLY A 5 -27.29 -71.13 -9.02
CA GLY A 5 -27.96 -69.94 -8.51
C GLY A 5 -26.98 -69.07 -7.76
N ALA A 6 -26.73 -67.86 -8.26
CA ALA A 6 -25.93 -66.85 -7.58
C ALA A 6 -26.81 -66.03 -6.62
N GLY A 7 -26.37 -65.96 -5.36
CA GLY A 7 -27.05 -65.23 -4.29
C GLY A 7 -26.97 -63.71 -4.47
N LEU A 8 -28.09 -63.06 -4.17
CA LEU A 8 -28.23 -61.61 -4.08
C LEU A 8 -27.75 -61.17 -2.69
N SER A 9 -26.58 -60.52 -2.61
CA SER A 9 -26.13 -59.83 -1.40
C SER A 9 -26.43 -58.34 -1.53
N LEU A 10 -27.43 -57.87 -0.79
CA LEU A 10 -27.71 -56.44 -0.60
C LEU A 10 -26.61 -55.83 0.26
N ALA A 11 -25.62 -55.19 -0.37
CA ALA A 11 -24.70 -54.30 0.30
C ALA A 11 -25.35 -52.90 0.41
N GLY A 12 -25.81 -52.56 1.60
CA GLY A 12 -26.23 -51.19 1.92
C GLY A 12 -25.04 -50.25 1.79
N ALA A 13 -25.14 -49.26 0.91
CA ALA A 13 -24.19 -48.17 0.85
C ALA A 13 -24.33 -47.33 2.12
N VAL A 14 -23.43 -47.57 3.07
CA VAL A 14 -23.18 -46.62 4.15
C VAL A 14 -22.49 -45.43 3.49
N PHE A 15 -23.24 -44.36 3.24
CA PHE A 15 -22.64 -43.06 2.98
C PHE A 15 -21.83 -42.70 4.23
N ALA A 16 -20.51 -42.83 4.14
CA ALA A 16 -19.62 -42.20 5.09
C ALA A 16 -19.87 -40.70 4.97
N ALA A 17 -20.62 -40.13 5.92
CA ALA A 17 -20.63 -38.71 6.12
C ALA A 17 -19.18 -38.29 6.37
N GLU A 18 -18.61 -37.49 5.48
CA GLU A 18 -17.37 -36.78 5.79
C GLU A 18 -17.55 -36.10 7.15
N PRO A 19 -16.58 -36.21 8.06
CA PRO A 19 -16.69 -35.49 9.32
C PRO A 19 -16.82 -34.02 8.97
N GLN A 20 -17.85 -33.35 9.50
CA GLN A 20 -18.03 -31.89 9.44
C GLN A 20 -16.91 -31.17 10.22
N GLY A 21 -15.68 -31.38 9.79
CA GLY A 21 -14.46 -30.79 10.32
C GLY A 21 -14.31 -29.37 9.79
N SER A 22 -14.93 -28.43 10.50
CA SER A 22 -14.39 -27.08 10.67
C SER A 22 -14.48 -26.09 9.49
N ALA A 23 -15.65 -25.90 8.87
CA ALA A 23 -15.88 -24.80 7.92
C ALA A 23 -15.22 -23.48 8.41
N GLY A 24 -14.39 -22.89 7.55
CA GLY A 24 -13.68 -21.64 7.85
C GLY A 24 -12.40 -21.73 8.69
N ALA A 25 -12.00 -22.89 9.21
CA ALA A 25 -10.74 -23.03 9.94
C ALA A 25 -9.53 -22.98 9.00
N ASN A 26 -8.38 -22.56 9.53
CA ASN A 26 -7.09 -22.72 8.85
C ASN A 26 -6.63 -24.18 9.02
N PRO A 27 -6.42 -24.96 7.93
CA PRO A 27 -5.93 -26.33 8.01
C PRO A 27 -4.47 -26.42 8.49
N HIS A 28 -3.70 -25.34 8.39
CA HIS A 28 -2.30 -25.27 8.78
C HIS A 28 -2.02 -24.03 9.63
N PRO A 29 -2.45 -24.01 10.92
CA PRO A 29 -2.14 -22.92 11.82
C PRO A 29 -0.64 -22.75 12.01
N ILE A 30 -0.20 -21.50 12.10
CA ILE A 30 1.19 -21.12 12.33
C ILE A 30 1.32 -20.22 13.55
N HIS A 31 2.54 -20.03 14.04
CA HIS A 31 2.84 -19.00 15.01
C HIS A 31 3.42 -17.77 14.30
N LEU A 32 2.76 -16.62 14.44
CA LEU A 32 3.24 -15.36 13.88
C LEU A 32 4.19 -14.67 14.85
N VAL A 33 5.35 -14.26 14.34
CA VAL A 33 6.33 -13.45 15.06
C VAL A 33 5.93 -11.99 14.98
N ARG A 34 5.70 -11.35 16.12
CA ARG A 34 5.34 -9.93 16.21
C ARG A 34 6.46 -9.17 16.92
N PRO A 35 6.66 -7.87 16.60
CA PRO A 35 7.58 -7.03 17.36
C PRO A 35 7.23 -7.05 18.86
N PRO A 36 8.23 -7.08 19.77
CA PRO A 36 7.97 -7.01 21.19
C PRO A 36 7.35 -5.66 21.56
N VAL A 37 6.32 -5.68 22.39
CA VAL A 37 5.74 -4.45 22.95
C VAL A 37 6.62 -3.97 24.09
N ALA A 38 7.17 -2.76 23.95
CA ALA A 38 7.99 -2.09 24.95
C ALA A 38 7.49 -0.64 25.16
N PRO A 39 7.77 -0.02 26.32
CA PRO A 39 7.54 1.41 26.49
C PRO A 39 8.34 2.22 25.46
N LEU A 40 7.76 3.31 24.95
CA LEU A 40 8.44 4.22 24.05
C LEU A 40 9.74 4.74 24.66
N SER A 41 10.82 4.75 23.88
CA SER A 41 12.05 5.44 24.22
C SER A 41 11.81 6.94 24.41
N ALA A 42 12.72 7.64 25.09
CA ALA A 42 12.65 9.10 25.22
C ALA A 42 12.61 9.80 23.84
N MET A 43 13.31 9.23 22.84
CA MET A 43 13.27 9.69 21.45
C MET A 43 11.87 9.53 20.83
N ALA A 44 11.25 8.36 20.96
CA ALA A 44 9.90 8.13 20.45
C ALA A 44 8.83 8.92 21.21
N GLN A 45 9.02 9.21 22.50
CA GLN A 45 8.14 10.10 23.26
C GLN A 45 8.18 11.54 22.74
N LEU A 46 9.37 12.06 22.43
CA LEU A 46 9.54 13.34 21.74
C LEU A 46 8.87 13.31 20.35
N GLY A 47 9.10 12.23 19.60
CA GLY A 47 8.47 12.01 18.29
C GLY A 47 6.95 12.03 18.34
N ARG A 48 6.37 11.39 19.36
CA ARG A 48 4.93 11.42 19.61
C ARG A 48 4.44 12.85 19.85
N GLN A 49 5.14 13.64 20.67
CA GLN A 49 4.73 15.03 20.93
C GLN A 49 4.74 15.86 19.63
N ILE A 50 5.76 15.70 18.80
CA ILE A 50 5.87 16.37 17.49
C ILE A 50 4.77 15.91 16.52
N PHE A 51 4.45 14.62 16.49
CA PHE A 51 3.46 14.04 15.58
C PHE A 51 2.05 14.64 15.74
N TYR A 52 1.72 15.12 16.94
CA TYR A 52 0.44 15.77 17.26
C TYR A 52 0.53 17.30 17.36
N ASP A 53 1.70 17.90 17.11
CA ASP A 53 1.90 19.34 17.27
C ASP A 53 1.41 20.13 16.06
N THR A 54 0.26 20.81 16.20
CA THR A 54 -0.31 21.61 15.12
C THR A 54 0.41 22.94 14.90
N SER A 55 1.20 23.41 15.89
CA SER A 55 1.92 24.68 15.82
C SER A 55 2.97 24.68 14.71
N LEU A 56 3.46 23.50 14.33
CA LEU A 56 4.45 23.31 13.27
C LEU A 56 3.92 23.70 11.88
N SER A 57 2.61 23.60 11.63
CA SER A 57 2.01 24.07 10.37
C SER A 57 1.90 25.60 10.29
N SER A 58 1.94 26.20 9.09
CA SER A 58 1.70 27.66 8.95
C SER A 58 0.29 28.07 9.37
N SER A 59 -0.69 27.17 9.22
CA SER A 59 -2.08 27.39 9.64
C SER A 59 -2.27 27.33 11.16
N GLY A 60 -1.35 26.69 11.88
CA GLY A 60 -1.50 26.34 13.30
C GLY A 60 -2.55 25.26 13.57
N LYS A 61 -3.07 24.61 12.52
CA LYS A 61 -4.24 23.71 12.57
C LYS A 61 -3.95 22.29 12.08
N LEU A 62 -2.80 22.04 11.44
CA LEU A 62 -2.40 20.73 10.96
C LEU A 62 -1.20 20.19 11.73
N ALA A 63 -1.27 18.92 12.10
CA ALA A 63 -0.16 18.09 12.54
C ALA A 63 -0.08 16.84 11.65
N CYS A 64 0.92 15.99 11.83
CA CYS A 64 1.00 14.69 11.14
C CYS A 64 -0.29 13.87 11.37
N ALA A 65 -0.77 13.86 12.62
CA ALA A 65 -2.00 13.18 13.03
C ALA A 65 -3.29 13.71 12.37
N SER A 66 -3.28 14.92 11.82
CA SER A 66 -4.45 15.48 11.11
C SER A 66 -4.72 14.76 9.79
N CYS A 67 -3.66 14.29 9.13
CA CYS A 67 -3.73 13.50 7.90
C CYS A 67 -3.58 12.00 8.16
N HIS A 68 -2.96 11.62 9.29
CA HIS A 68 -2.67 10.24 9.66
C HIS A 68 -3.27 9.90 11.03
N SER A 69 -4.59 9.69 11.04
CA SER A 69 -5.37 9.48 12.28
C SER A 69 -5.23 8.04 12.79
N PRO A 70 -4.85 7.82 14.06
CA PRO A 70 -4.80 6.47 14.64
C PRO A 70 -6.13 5.72 14.54
N GLN A 71 -7.25 6.44 14.66
CA GLN A 71 -8.61 5.87 14.55
C GLN A 71 -8.93 5.33 13.15
N HIS A 72 -8.14 5.73 12.14
CA HIS A 72 -8.27 5.33 10.74
C HIS A 72 -7.03 4.57 10.27
N ALA A 73 -6.40 3.81 11.17
CA ALA A 73 -5.16 3.08 10.90
C ALA A 73 -4.08 3.99 10.29
N TYR A 74 -3.89 5.17 10.86
CA TYR A 74 -2.96 6.21 10.40
C TYR A 74 -3.15 6.61 8.93
N GLY A 75 -4.35 6.43 8.38
CA GLY A 75 -4.80 7.03 7.14
C GLY A 75 -5.59 8.33 7.37
N PRO A 76 -6.08 8.96 6.28
CA PRO A 76 -6.87 10.18 6.38
C PRO A 76 -8.21 9.93 7.06
N PRO A 77 -8.64 10.77 8.03
CA PRO A 77 -9.92 10.65 8.70
C PRO A 77 -11.10 11.22 7.89
N THR A 78 -10.88 11.56 6.62
CA THR A 78 -11.87 12.23 5.76
C THR A 78 -12.12 11.41 4.50
N ASP A 79 -13.31 11.56 3.94
CA ASP A 79 -13.68 10.99 2.64
C ASP A 79 -13.12 11.80 1.45
N GLY A 80 -12.22 12.76 1.72
CA GLY A 80 -11.56 13.54 0.67
C GLY A 80 -10.60 12.67 -0.13
N GLN A 81 -10.56 12.87 -1.45
CA GLN A 81 -9.60 12.21 -2.35
C GLN A 81 -8.15 12.50 -1.96
N VAL A 82 -7.91 13.70 -1.43
CA VAL A 82 -6.62 14.22 -0.95
C VAL A 82 -6.87 15.21 0.19
N MET A 83 -5.85 15.48 1.00
CA MET A 83 -5.94 16.45 2.10
C MET A 83 -5.70 17.89 1.62
N LEU A 84 -6.21 18.86 2.38
CA LEU A 84 -5.99 20.29 2.15
C LEU A 84 -5.01 20.85 3.18
N GLY A 85 -4.07 21.66 2.72
CA GLY A 85 -3.04 22.29 3.56
C GLY A 85 -2.75 23.74 3.19
N GLY A 86 -1.56 24.18 3.55
CA GLY A 86 -1.14 25.58 3.48
C GLY A 86 -1.74 26.47 4.58
N PRO A 87 -1.46 27.79 4.56
CA PRO A 87 -1.80 28.71 5.64
C PRO A 87 -3.32 28.82 5.89
N SER A 88 -4.12 28.68 4.83
CA SER A 88 -5.58 28.81 4.84
C SER A 88 -6.33 27.47 4.73
N LEU A 89 -5.63 26.33 4.72
CA LEU A 89 -6.23 24.99 4.52
C LEU A 89 -7.04 24.88 3.22
N SER A 90 -6.52 25.47 2.14
CA SER A 90 -7.19 25.52 0.84
C SER A 90 -6.32 25.03 -0.32
N ARG A 91 -5.06 24.67 -0.06
CA ARG A 91 -4.17 24.12 -1.08
C ARG A 91 -4.32 22.61 -1.09
N GLN A 92 -4.60 22.05 -2.25
CA GLN A 92 -4.83 20.63 -2.41
C GLN A 92 -3.48 19.87 -2.43
N GLY A 93 -3.38 18.80 -1.65
CA GLY A 93 -2.25 17.87 -1.74
C GLY A 93 -2.21 17.16 -3.10
N ALA A 94 -1.03 16.72 -3.54
CA ALA A 94 -0.84 16.13 -4.86
C ALA A 94 -1.47 14.74 -5.01
N ARG A 95 -1.51 13.97 -3.92
CA ARG A 95 -1.86 12.54 -3.91
C ARG A 95 -2.73 12.18 -2.72
N ALA A 96 -3.44 11.06 -2.83
CA ALA A 96 -4.18 10.46 -1.74
C ALA A 96 -3.21 10.08 -0.61
N VAL A 97 -3.61 10.33 0.63
CA VAL A 97 -2.77 10.05 1.80
C VAL A 97 -2.77 8.54 2.09
N PRO A 98 -1.61 7.86 2.05
CA PRO A 98 -1.53 6.45 2.43
C PRO A 98 -1.61 6.29 3.95
N SER A 99 -1.88 5.06 4.41
CA SER A 99 -1.70 4.71 5.82
C SER A 99 -0.21 4.70 6.17
N LEU A 100 0.13 5.12 7.40
CA LEU A 100 1.49 4.95 7.95
C LEU A 100 1.71 3.59 8.64
N THR A 101 0.67 2.75 8.73
CA THR A 101 0.83 1.43 9.35
C THR A 101 1.78 0.56 8.52
N TYR A 102 2.56 -0.25 9.22
CA TYR A 102 3.46 -1.26 8.65
C TYR A 102 4.68 -0.73 7.86
N LEU A 103 4.96 0.58 7.93
CA LEU A 103 6.10 1.18 7.25
C LEU A 103 7.45 0.87 7.92
N GLU A 104 7.47 0.30 9.13
CA GLU A 104 8.71 -0.15 9.79
C GLU A 104 9.41 -1.29 9.03
N ARG A 105 8.69 -1.93 8.10
CA ARG A 105 9.19 -3.00 7.22
C ARG A 105 9.33 -2.58 5.77
N GLN A 106 9.09 -1.30 5.43
CA GLN A 106 9.30 -0.79 4.08
C GLN A 106 10.81 -0.70 3.80
N PRO A 107 11.34 -1.39 2.77
CA PRO A 107 12.76 -1.31 2.44
C PRO A 107 13.11 0.04 1.81
N SER A 108 14.40 0.39 1.80
CA SER A 108 14.91 1.53 1.02
C SER A 108 14.65 1.34 -0.47
N PHE A 109 14.65 2.44 -1.24
CA PHE A 109 14.44 2.36 -2.67
C PHE A 109 15.58 1.63 -3.38
N SER A 110 15.23 0.74 -4.29
CA SER A 110 16.17 0.07 -5.19
C SER A 110 15.49 -0.24 -6.53
N ILE A 111 16.29 -0.60 -7.54
CA ILE A 111 15.79 -1.17 -8.79
C ILE A 111 16.31 -2.60 -8.87
N GLY A 112 15.39 -3.56 -8.79
CA GLY A 112 15.68 -4.98 -8.62
C GLY A 112 15.94 -5.38 -7.18
N PRO A 113 16.14 -6.69 -6.92
CA PRO A 113 16.40 -7.22 -5.59
C PRO A 113 17.56 -6.50 -4.91
N ASP A 114 17.38 -6.17 -3.63
CA ASP A 114 18.44 -5.61 -2.81
C ASP A 114 19.50 -6.69 -2.59
N ASP A 115 20.73 -6.44 -3.07
CA ASP A 115 21.87 -7.31 -2.86
C ASP A 115 22.75 -6.69 -1.76
N PRO A 116 22.70 -7.21 -0.53
CA PRO A 116 23.46 -6.65 0.59
C PRO A 116 24.98 -6.83 0.42
N GLU A 117 25.43 -7.67 -0.54
CA GLU A 117 26.83 -7.89 -0.87
C GLU A 117 27.30 -7.04 -2.06
N ALA A 118 26.38 -6.42 -2.80
CA ALA A 118 26.73 -5.52 -3.90
C ALA A 118 27.19 -4.16 -3.37
N GLU A 119 28.31 -3.65 -3.89
CA GLU A 119 28.64 -2.23 -3.78
C GLU A 119 27.49 -1.39 -4.36
N THR A 120 27.29 -0.16 -3.88
CA THR A 120 26.20 0.73 -4.34
C THR A 120 26.17 0.81 -5.87
N VAL A 121 25.27 0.05 -6.50
CA VAL A 121 25.09 0.08 -7.95
C VAL A 121 24.25 1.31 -8.29
N ASP A 122 24.70 2.08 -9.28
CA ASP A 122 23.98 3.23 -9.78
C ASP A 122 22.57 2.84 -10.26
N LEU A 123 21.55 3.62 -9.89
CA LEU A 123 20.16 3.38 -10.28
C LEU A 123 20.00 3.36 -11.81
N ALA A 124 20.76 4.18 -12.54
CA ALA A 124 20.72 4.17 -14.01
C ALA A 124 21.28 2.86 -14.60
N GLN A 125 22.30 2.28 -13.96
CA GLN A 125 22.85 0.98 -14.37
C GLN A 125 21.83 -0.15 -14.11
N MET A 126 21.22 -0.18 -12.92
CA MET A 126 20.18 -1.16 -12.62
C MET A 126 18.97 -1.01 -13.54
N ALA A 127 18.59 0.23 -13.87
CA ALA A 127 17.53 0.51 -14.82
C ALA A 127 17.84 -0.02 -16.24
N ALA A 128 19.09 0.15 -16.70
CA ALA A 128 19.54 -0.38 -17.98
C ALA A 128 19.54 -1.93 -18.00
N LEU A 129 19.97 -2.57 -16.90
CA LEU A 129 19.86 -4.02 -16.75
C LEU A 129 18.40 -4.49 -16.77
N GLY A 130 17.51 -3.74 -16.10
CA GLY A 130 16.07 -4.00 -16.11
C GLY A 130 15.46 -3.99 -17.51
N GLN A 131 15.85 -3.03 -18.35
CA GLN A 131 15.40 -2.97 -19.75
C GLN A 131 15.84 -4.18 -20.60
N GLN A 132 16.96 -4.81 -20.24
CA GLN A 132 17.48 -6.00 -20.94
C GLN A 132 16.96 -7.32 -20.34
N SER A 133 16.42 -7.26 -19.12
CA SER A 133 15.94 -8.43 -18.39
C SER A 133 14.57 -8.89 -18.91
N THR A 134 14.34 -10.20 -18.89
CA THR A 134 12.99 -10.74 -19.11
C THR A 134 12.20 -10.62 -17.81
N ARG A 135 11.14 -9.81 -17.82
CA ARG A 135 10.22 -9.70 -16.69
C ARG A 135 9.42 -10.99 -16.54
N ALA A 136 9.50 -11.63 -15.38
CA ALA A 136 8.61 -12.72 -15.01
C ALA A 136 7.20 -12.18 -14.75
N GLN A 137 6.20 -12.90 -15.26
CA GLN A 137 4.79 -12.60 -15.02
C GLN A 137 4.49 -12.72 -13.52
N LYS A 138 3.75 -11.75 -12.97
CA LYS A 138 3.35 -11.78 -11.56
C LYS A 138 2.13 -12.68 -11.39
N THR A 139 2.34 -13.82 -10.74
CA THR A 139 1.24 -14.71 -10.36
C THR A 139 1.29 -15.07 -8.88
N ALA A 140 0.13 -15.23 -8.24
CA ALA A 140 0.04 -15.58 -6.83
C ALA A 140 0.72 -16.92 -6.47
N THR A 141 0.96 -17.77 -7.48
CA THR A 141 1.66 -19.07 -7.34
C THR A 141 3.16 -19.02 -7.62
N GLN A 142 3.70 -17.91 -8.14
CA GLN A 142 5.10 -17.78 -8.57
C GLN A 142 5.77 -16.51 -8.04
N THR A 143 5.36 -16.04 -6.86
CA THR A 143 5.80 -14.76 -6.28
C THR A 143 7.32 -14.67 -6.07
N SER A 144 8.01 -15.80 -5.86
CA SER A 144 9.47 -15.82 -5.77
C SER A 144 10.18 -15.52 -7.10
N GLN A 145 9.55 -15.85 -8.23
CA GLN A 145 10.11 -15.56 -9.56
C GLN A 145 9.94 -14.09 -9.91
N SER A 146 8.76 -13.52 -9.64
CA SER A 146 8.51 -12.09 -9.86
C SER A 146 9.27 -11.18 -8.89
N ALA A 147 9.59 -11.66 -7.69
CA ALA A 147 10.45 -10.94 -6.76
C ALA A 147 11.87 -10.69 -7.33
N ALA A 148 12.32 -11.52 -8.27
CA ALA A 148 13.63 -11.35 -8.95
C ALA A 148 13.60 -10.35 -10.12
N ASN A 149 12.44 -9.78 -10.46
CA ASN A 149 12.33 -8.78 -11.52
C ASN A 149 13.17 -7.54 -11.19
N ILE A 150 13.91 -7.03 -12.18
CA ILE A 150 14.73 -5.82 -12.03
C ILE A 150 13.85 -4.58 -12.28
N VAL A 151 12.99 -4.29 -11.30
CA VAL A 151 12.02 -3.19 -11.31
C VAL A 151 12.15 -2.34 -10.04
N PRO A 152 11.68 -1.08 -10.03
CA PRO A 152 11.67 -0.26 -8.82
C PRO A 152 10.96 -0.97 -7.67
N GLN A 153 11.51 -0.85 -6.47
CA GLN A 153 10.92 -1.34 -5.24
C GLN A 153 11.35 -0.51 -4.02
N GLY A 154 10.64 -0.67 -2.90
CA GLY A 154 10.94 0.03 -1.65
C GLY A 154 10.69 1.53 -1.72
N GLY A 155 11.42 2.28 -0.90
CA GLY A 155 11.26 3.72 -0.74
C GLY A 155 9.93 4.11 -0.09
N MET A 156 9.81 5.38 0.27
CA MET A 156 8.64 5.96 0.91
C MET A 156 7.88 6.86 -0.05
N PHE A 157 6.60 7.11 0.26
CA PHE A 157 5.60 7.71 -0.63
C PHE A 157 5.25 6.82 -1.83
N TRP A 158 4.25 7.25 -2.61
CA TRP A 158 3.78 6.54 -3.80
C TRP A 158 4.83 6.41 -4.92
N ASP A 159 5.88 7.23 -4.92
CA ASP A 159 6.95 7.29 -5.94
C ASP A 159 8.34 6.89 -5.43
N GLY A 160 8.46 6.49 -4.17
CA GLY A 160 9.71 6.02 -3.60
C GLY A 160 10.81 7.07 -3.48
N ARG A 161 10.47 8.35 -3.51
CA ARG A 161 11.44 9.46 -3.64
C ARG A 161 12.34 9.68 -2.42
N VAL A 162 12.09 9.00 -1.30
CA VAL A 162 12.96 9.03 -0.11
C VAL A 162 13.03 7.66 0.55
N ASP A 163 14.14 7.34 1.21
CA ASP A 163 14.39 5.98 1.70
C ASP A 163 14.02 5.73 3.17
N THR A 164 13.82 6.78 3.97
CA THR A 164 13.68 6.64 5.42
C THR A 164 12.44 7.34 5.93
N LEU A 165 11.88 6.82 7.03
CA LEU A 165 10.78 7.46 7.77
C LEU A 165 11.14 8.89 8.23
N GLN A 166 12.42 9.16 8.50
CA GLN A 166 12.89 10.49 8.85
C GLN A 166 12.75 11.48 7.68
N MET A 167 13.23 11.09 6.49
CA MET A 167 13.06 11.91 5.28
C MET A 167 11.59 12.05 4.89
N GLN A 168 10.81 10.96 5.06
CA GLN A 168 9.37 10.96 4.84
C GLN A 168 8.66 11.94 5.79
N ALA A 169 9.00 11.98 7.08
CA ALA A 169 8.41 12.90 8.05
C ALA A 169 8.77 14.36 7.78
N ALA A 170 9.97 14.63 7.24
CA ALA A 170 10.43 15.99 6.92
C ALA A 170 9.69 16.62 5.74
N ALA A 171 9.33 15.82 4.73
CA ALA A 171 8.71 16.35 3.50
C ALA A 171 7.36 17.07 3.72
N PRO A 172 6.34 16.49 4.38
CA PRO A 172 5.04 17.13 4.57
C PRO A 172 5.11 18.36 5.49
N LEU A 173 6.10 18.39 6.40
CA LEU A 173 6.36 19.54 7.26
C LEU A 173 6.74 20.78 6.42
N LEU A 174 7.44 20.61 5.30
CA LEU A 174 7.92 21.71 4.46
C LEU A 174 7.13 21.92 3.18
N ASP A 175 6.28 20.97 2.75
CA ASP A 175 5.49 21.11 1.53
C ASP A 175 4.42 22.21 1.69
N PRO A 176 4.37 23.22 0.78
CA PRO A 176 3.43 24.33 0.86
C PRO A 176 1.96 23.94 0.67
N ARG A 177 1.68 22.74 0.17
CA ARG A 177 0.33 22.16 0.01
C ARG A 177 -0.08 21.30 1.19
N GLU A 178 0.82 21.04 2.12
CA GLU A 178 0.60 20.20 3.31
C GLU A 178 0.67 21.04 4.59
N MET A 179 1.65 20.80 5.47
CA MET A 179 1.76 21.56 6.71
C MET A 179 2.30 22.97 6.49
N ASP A 180 3.08 23.18 5.42
CA ASP A 180 3.67 24.48 5.06
C ASP A 180 4.38 25.13 6.25
N GLY A 181 5.36 24.45 6.84
CA GLY A 181 6.07 24.90 8.04
C GLY A 181 6.79 26.24 7.90
N GLY A 182 6.84 26.80 6.67
CA GLY A 182 7.44 28.09 6.34
C GLY A 182 8.96 28.04 6.19
N GLY A 183 9.48 26.88 5.79
CA GLY A 183 10.91 26.61 5.64
C GLY A 183 11.59 26.14 6.94
N ILE A 184 12.85 25.72 6.82
CA ILE A 184 13.63 25.15 7.93
C ILE A 184 13.72 26.13 9.11
N GLU A 185 14.12 27.38 8.87
CA GLU A 185 14.31 28.38 9.92
C GLU A 185 13.05 28.63 10.75
N ARG A 186 11.89 28.71 10.09
CA ARG A 186 10.62 28.92 10.79
C ARG A 186 10.15 27.67 11.54
N ALA A 187 10.36 26.49 10.96
CA ALA A 187 10.04 25.23 11.62
C ALA A 187 10.87 25.04 12.89
N VAL A 188 12.18 25.29 12.84
CA VAL A 188 13.05 25.15 14.01
C VAL A 188 12.79 26.21 15.07
N GLU A 189 12.39 27.41 14.67
CA GLU A 189 12.01 28.46 15.61
C GLU A 189 10.78 28.06 16.45
N LYS A 190 9.82 27.37 15.82
CA LYS A 190 8.68 26.78 16.53
C LYS A 190 9.12 25.67 17.47
N LEU A 191 10.03 24.80 17.03
CA LEU A 191 10.58 23.71 17.88
C LEU A 191 11.31 24.26 19.12
N ARG A 192 12.06 25.37 18.99
CA ARG A 192 12.73 26.06 20.12
C ARG A 192 11.75 26.54 21.19
N HIS A 193 10.53 26.90 20.79
CA HIS A 193 9.50 27.45 21.67
C HIS A 193 8.39 26.42 22.01
N ALA A 194 8.53 25.19 21.55
CA ALA A 194 7.56 24.14 21.80
C ALA A 194 7.57 23.73 23.28
N PRO A 195 6.44 23.26 23.84
CA PRO A 195 6.37 22.78 25.23
C PRO A 195 7.34 21.64 25.56
N TYR A 196 7.88 20.99 24.53
CA TYR A 196 8.80 19.86 24.62
C TYR A 196 10.25 20.21 24.27
N ALA A 197 10.60 21.49 24.15
CA ALA A 197 11.95 21.95 23.82
C ALA A 197 13.02 21.37 24.77
N GLU A 198 12.73 21.25 26.07
CA GLU A 198 13.67 20.67 27.05
C GLU A 198 14.05 19.21 26.74
N SER A 199 13.17 18.45 26.08
CA SER A 199 13.47 17.07 25.66
C SER A 199 14.60 17.03 24.63
N PHE A 200 14.72 18.03 23.75
CA PHE A 200 15.85 18.14 22.83
C PHE A 200 17.16 18.35 23.60
N THR A 201 17.17 19.23 24.60
CA THR A 201 18.36 19.43 25.45
C THR A 201 18.77 18.14 26.16
N GLY A 202 17.80 17.39 26.69
CA GLY A 202 18.08 16.12 27.37
C GLY A 202 18.63 15.02 26.46
N LEU A 203 18.20 14.98 25.20
CA LEU A 203 18.61 13.96 24.22
C LEU A 203 19.90 14.32 23.46
N PHE A 204 20.09 15.60 23.14
CA PHE A 204 21.11 16.06 22.18
C PHE A 204 22.05 17.13 22.75
N GLY A 205 21.78 17.66 23.95
CA GLY A 205 22.50 18.77 24.56
C GLY A 205 22.05 20.15 24.04
N GLU A 206 22.40 21.22 24.76
CA GLU A 206 21.94 22.60 24.46
C GLU A 206 22.39 23.10 23.07
N ASN A 207 23.50 22.60 22.55
CA ASN A 207 24.04 23.02 21.27
C ASN A 207 23.16 22.61 20.08
N ILE A 208 22.18 21.72 20.26
CA ILE A 208 21.25 21.32 19.20
C ILE A 208 20.51 22.53 18.60
N PHE A 209 20.20 23.54 19.42
CA PHE A 209 19.47 24.73 18.96
C PHE A 209 20.30 25.69 18.10
N GLN A 210 21.61 25.52 18.06
CA GLN A 210 22.54 26.34 17.27
C GLN A 210 22.66 25.84 15.81
N ASN A 211 22.19 24.63 15.50
CA ASN A 211 22.23 24.05 14.16
C ASN A 211 20.80 23.73 13.68
N PRO A 212 20.17 24.64 12.89
CA PRO A 212 18.82 24.44 12.37
C PRO A 212 18.62 23.12 11.61
N GLN A 213 19.58 22.75 10.76
CA GLN A 213 19.50 21.53 9.96
C GLN A 213 19.52 20.29 10.86
N MET A 214 20.41 20.26 11.85
CA MET A 214 20.48 19.16 12.80
C MET A 214 19.24 19.09 13.68
N LEU A 215 18.75 20.22 14.19
CA LEU A 215 17.53 20.26 15.01
C LEU A 215 16.31 19.72 14.24
N LEU A 216 16.13 20.12 12.99
CA LEU A 216 15.05 19.59 12.16
C LEU A 216 15.24 18.10 11.88
N SER A 217 16.47 17.70 11.54
CA SER A 217 16.84 16.30 11.30
C SER A 217 16.49 15.42 12.51
N GLU A 218 16.92 15.81 13.71
CA GLU A 218 16.66 15.07 14.95
C GLU A 218 15.18 15.08 15.35
N ALA A 219 14.46 16.18 15.11
CA ALA A 219 13.01 16.23 15.31
C ALA A 219 12.29 15.20 14.43
N MET A 220 12.66 15.10 13.16
CA MET A 220 12.05 14.14 12.23
C MET A 220 12.53 12.71 12.48
N PHE A 221 13.75 12.52 12.99
CA PHE A 221 14.23 11.23 13.48
C PHE A 221 13.39 10.77 14.68
N ALA A 222 13.08 11.66 15.62
CA ALA A 222 12.19 11.37 16.73
C ALA A 222 10.81 10.90 16.24
N VAL A 223 10.21 11.61 15.27
CA VAL A 223 8.94 11.19 14.63
C VAL A 223 9.04 9.82 13.97
N ALA A 224 10.15 9.52 13.28
CA ALA A 224 10.40 8.21 12.71
C ALA A 224 10.49 7.12 13.79
N ARG A 225 11.15 7.39 14.92
CA ARG A 225 11.20 6.46 16.06
C ARG A 225 9.83 6.20 16.67
N TYR A 226 8.97 7.22 16.76
CA TYR A 226 7.58 7.04 17.20
C TYR A 226 6.81 6.08 16.27
N GLN A 227 6.93 6.24 14.95
CA GLN A 227 6.28 5.37 13.97
C GLN A 227 6.77 3.91 14.03
N ILE A 228 8.03 3.68 14.46
CA ILE A 228 8.59 2.34 14.63
C ILE A 228 8.23 1.74 16.00
N GLU A 229 8.24 2.52 17.07
CA GLU A 229 8.15 2.00 18.44
C GLU A 229 6.72 1.90 18.97
N GLU A 230 5.80 2.73 18.48
CA GLU A 230 4.39 2.70 18.90
C GLU A 230 3.67 1.50 18.26
N PRO A 231 3.23 0.49 19.05
CA PRO A 231 2.62 -0.73 18.51
C PRO A 231 1.38 -0.50 17.66
N ASP A 232 0.67 0.62 17.84
CA ASP A 232 -0.51 0.95 17.05
C ASP A 232 -0.19 1.14 15.54
N PHE A 233 1.06 1.39 15.16
CA PHE A 233 1.48 1.42 13.74
C PHE A 233 1.64 0.02 13.12
N HIS A 234 1.83 -1.02 13.92
CA HIS A 234 2.04 -2.39 13.44
C HIS A 234 1.41 -3.44 14.38
N PRO A 235 0.09 -3.35 14.63
CA PRO A 235 -0.54 -4.17 15.66
C PRO A 235 -0.65 -5.66 15.26
N TYR A 236 -0.78 -5.98 13.97
CA TYR A 236 -0.93 -7.35 13.47
C TYR A 236 -2.07 -8.12 14.18
N THR A 237 -3.22 -7.47 14.29
CA THR A 237 -4.41 -7.92 15.04
C THR A 237 -5.64 -8.08 14.13
N SER A 238 -5.43 -8.33 12.84
CA SER A 238 -6.53 -8.55 11.90
C SER A 238 -7.17 -9.92 12.09
N LYS A 239 -8.41 -10.11 11.62
CA LYS A 239 -9.08 -11.42 11.64
C LYS A 239 -8.25 -12.47 10.88
N PHE A 240 -7.59 -12.06 9.80
CA PHE A 240 -6.70 -12.92 9.03
C PHE A 240 -5.46 -13.36 9.84
N ASP A 241 -4.85 -12.46 10.61
CA ASP A 241 -3.73 -12.82 11.51
C ASP A 241 -4.15 -13.89 12.52
N TYR A 242 -5.33 -13.72 13.14
CA TYR A 242 -5.86 -14.72 14.06
C TYR A 242 -6.28 -16.02 13.35
N TRP A 243 -6.75 -15.96 12.10
CA TRP A 243 -7.05 -17.16 11.31
C TRP A 243 -5.77 -17.93 10.96
N LEU A 244 -4.69 -17.23 10.57
CA LEU A 244 -3.36 -17.83 10.38
C LEU A 244 -2.89 -18.57 11.64
N GLU A 245 -3.17 -18.03 12.82
CA GLU A 245 -2.85 -18.67 14.10
C GLU A 245 -3.88 -19.72 14.59
N GLY A 246 -4.91 -20.03 13.81
CA GLY A 246 -5.97 -20.98 14.20
C GLY A 246 -6.90 -20.48 15.30
N LYS A 247 -6.84 -19.18 15.63
CA LYS A 247 -7.62 -18.49 16.67
C LYS A 247 -8.88 -17.80 16.14
N ALA A 248 -9.12 -17.84 14.83
CA ALA A 248 -10.32 -17.32 14.18
C ALA A 248 -10.78 -18.24 13.05
N ARG A 249 -12.03 -18.07 12.64
CA ARG A 249 -12.62 -18.74 11.46
C ARG A 249 -13.05 -17.71 10.44
N LEU A 250 -12.71 -17.96 9.18
CA LEU A 250 -13.28 -17.21 8.06
C LEU A 250 -14.69 -17.74 7.75
N THR A 251 -15.59 -16.87 7.35
CA THR A 251 -16.88 -17.26 6.77
C THR A 251 -16.66 -17.87 5.39
N ASP A 252 -17.67 -18.52 4.84
CA ASP A 252 -17.57 -19.09 3.49
C ASP A 252 -17.27 -18.02 2.43
N SER A 253 -17.83 -16.82 2.58
CA SER A 253 -17.57 -15.68 1.67
C SER A 253 -16.14 -15.19 1.79
N GLU A 254 -15.63 -14.98 3.00
CA GLU A 254 -14.23 -14.59 3.23
C GLU A 254 -13.24 -15.66 2.71
N MET A 255 -13.57 -16.95 2.87
CA MET A 255 -12.75 -18.05 2.38
C MET A 255 -12.75 -18.14 0.84
N ARG A 256 -13.90 -17.96 0.19
CA ARG A 256 -13.96 -17.85 -1.28
C ARG A 256 -13.15 -16.64 -1.76
N GLY A 257 -13.28 -15.50 -1.08
CA GLY A 257 -12.50 -14.29 -1.36
C GLY A 257 -10.99 -14.53 -1.26
N TYR A 258 -10.52 -15.19 -0.20
CA TYR A 258 -9.10 -15.54 -0.03
C TYR A 258 -8.58 -16.45 -1.16
N ARG A 259 -9.40 -17.41 -1.61
CA ARG A 259 -9.02 -18.29 -2.74
C ARG A 259 -8.94 -17.51 -4.04
N LEU A 260 -9.97 -16.72 -4.35
CA LEU A 260 -10.00 -15.86 -5.54
C LEU A 260 -8.83 -14.87 -5.56
N PHE A 261 -8.50 -14.28 -4.42
CA PHE A 261 -7.38 -13.36 -4.24
C PHE A 261 -6.04 -14.01 -4.65
N ASN A 262 -5.87 -15.32 -4.46
CA ASN A 262 -4.66 -16.06 -4.80
C ASN A 262 -4.82 -16.96 -6.05
N ASP A 263 -5.89 -16.80 -6.83
CA ASP A 263 -6.15 -17.60 -8.02
C ASP A 263 -5.58 -16.90 -9.27
N PRO A 264 -4.54 -17.47 -9.91
CA PRO A 264 -3.87 -16.84 -11.06
C PRO A 264 -4.72 -16.77 -12.32
N GLU A 265 -5.79 -17.58 -12.43
CA GLU A 265 -6.71 -17.58 -13.57
C GLU A 265 -7.89 -16.60 -13.38
N LYS A 266 -7.99 -16.03 -12.17
CA LYS A 266 -9.06 -15.15 -11.70
C LYS A 266 -8.52 -13.78 -11.30
N ALA A 267 -8.51 -13.46 -10.01
CA ALA A 267 -8.21 -12.12 -9.52
C ALA A 267 -6.71 -11.88 -9.37
N ASN A 268 -5.93 -12.94 -9.10
CA ASN A 268 -4.46 -12.94 -9.03
C ASN A 268 -3.85 -11.82 -8.14
N CYS A 269 -4.60 -11.25 -7.21
CA CYS A 269 -4.17 -10.14 -6.38
C CYS A 269 -2.89 -10.47 -5.61
N GLY A 270 -2.75 -11.74 -5.17
CA GLY A 270 -1.58 -12.27 -4.48
C GLY A 270 -0.29 -12.30 -5.31
N GLY A 271 -0.33 -12.01 -6.61
CA GLY A 271 0.86 -11.85 -7.46
C GLY A 271 1.68 -10.61 -7.12
N CYS A 272 1.03 -9.54 -6.65
CA CYS A 272 1.68 -8.32 -6.15
C CYS A 272 1.42 -8.11 -4.65
N HIS A 273 0.23 -8.47 -4.16
CA HIS A 273 -0.17 -8.29 -2.77
C HIS A 273 0.01 -9.58 -1.95
N ILE A 274 1.26 -9.94 -1.67
CA ILE A 274 1.64 -11.24 -1.11
C ILE A 274 0.90 -11.55 0.19
N SER A 275 0.07 -12.60 0.17
CA SER A 275 -0.78 -13.00 1.31
C SER A 275 -0.12 -13.99 2.26
N GLN A 276 1.08 -14.48 1.92
CA GLN A 276 1.81 -15.45 2.71
C GLN A 276 2.70 -14.78 3.76
N PRO A 277 2.77 -15.33 4.98
CA PRO A 277 3.79 -14.95 5.95
C PRO A 277 5.19 -15.07 5.36
N SER A 278 6.12 -14.26 5.85
CA SER A 278 7.54 -14.40 5.48
C SER A 278 8.15 -15.66 6.10
N LEU A 279 9.32 -16.06 5.60
CA LEU A 279 10.01 -17.28 6.04
C LEU A 279 10.41 -17.26 7.52
N ASP A 280 10.67 -16.07 8.07
CA ASP A 280 10.95 -15.81 9.49
C ASP A 280 9.67 -15.71 10.36
N GLY A 281 8.50 -15.98 9.77
CA GLY A 281 7.22 -16.06 10.47
C GLY A 281 6.56 -14.71 10.74
N LEU A 282 7.02 -13.62 10.10
CA LEU A 282 6.34 -12.33 10.22
C LEU A 282 5.00 -12.35 9.47
N PRO A 283 3.98 -11.62 9.97
CA PRO A 283 2.70 -11.50 9.29
C PRO A 283 2.83 -10.95 7.87
N PRO A 284 1.97 -11.39 6.92
CA PRO A 284 1.99 -10.89 5.55
C PRO A 284 1.65 -9.41 5.50
N LEU A 285 2.38 -8.63 4.71
CA LEU A 285 2.07 -7.21 4.49
C LEU A 285 1.13 -6.96 3.31
N PHE A 286 0.83 -7.97 2.50
CA PHE A 286 -0.01 -7.80 1.31
C PHE A 286 0.56 -6.76 0.35
N THR A 287 1.87 -6.82 0.14
CA THR A 287 2.63 -6.04 -0.84
C THR A 287 3.95 -6.77 -1.10
N ASP A 288 4.47 -6.64 -2.31
CA ASP A 288 5.82 -7.02 -2.71
C ASP A 288 6.80 -5.84 -2.67
N HIS A 289 6.31 -4.65 -2.28
CA HIS A 289 7.00 -3.37 -2.28
C HIS A 289 7.50 -2.92 -3.66
N GLN A 290 7.06 -3.55 -4.75
CA GLN A 290 7.42 -3.17 -6.12
C GLN A 290 6.46 -2.10 -6.67
N TYR A 291 6.77 -1.57 -7.85
CA TYR A 291 6.00 -0.50 -8.48
C TYR A 291 5.34 -0.97 -9.77
N GLU A 292 4.08 -0.58 -9.98
CA GLU A 292 3.29 -0.99 -11.14
C GLU A 292 2.67 0.19 -11.87
N ALA A 293 2.68 0.13 -13.20
CA ALA A 293 1.92 1.03 -14.06
C ALA A 293 0.59 0.37 -14.42
N LEU A 294 -0.45 0.61 -13.60
CA LEU A 294 -1.76 -0.01 -13.82
C LEU A 294 -2.68 0.82 -14.72
N GLY A 295 -2.37 2.09 -14.96
CA GLY A 295 -3.18 2.96 -15.83
C GLY A 295 -4.53 3.36 -15.22
N ALA A 296 -4.58 3.64 -13.92
CA ALA A 296 -5.80 4.16 -13.27
C ALA A 296 -6.33 5.44 -13.97
N PRO A 297 -7.65 5.69 -13.95
CA PRO A 297 -8.21 6.87 -14.60
C PRO A 297 -7.73 8.19 -13.99
N ARG A 298 -7.70 9.22 -14.83
CA ARG A 298 -7.40 10.58 -14.41
C ARG A 298 -8.46 11.11 -13.46
N ASN A 299 -8.03 11.57 -12.29
CA ASN A 299 -8.92 12.21 -11.33
C ASN A 299 -9.15 13.69 -11.69
N ALA A 300 -10.27 13.99 -12.36
CA ALA A 300 -10.63 15.35 -12.79
C ALA A 300 -10.92 16.33 -11.62
N ALA A 301 -11.07 15.84 -10.39
CA ALA A 301 -11.28 16.69 -9.22
C ALA A 301 -9.97 17.22 -8.59
N LEU A 302 -8.80 16.74 -9.04
CA LEU A 302 -7.51 17.31 -8.63
C LEU A 302 -7.23 18.62 -9.38
N SER A 303 -6.77 19.63 -8.64
CA SER A 303 -6.49 20.96 -9.18
C SER A 303 -5.35 20.95 -10.21
N ASP A 304 -4.31 20.16 -9.98
CA ASP A 304 -3.19 20.00 -10.92
C ASP A 304 -3.67 19.41 -12.26
N ASN A 305 -4.70 18.54 -12.22
CA ASN A 305 -5.26 17.91 -13.41
C ASN A 305 -6.09 18.84 -14.31
N LYS A 306 -6.36 20.08 -13.87
CA LYS A 306 -6.95 21.12 -14.71
C LYS A 306 -6.00 21.59 -15.81
N ASP A 307 -4.69 21.49 -15.58
CA ASP A 307 -3.71 21.59 -16.66
C ASP A 307 -3.69 20.25 -17.41
N ILE A 308 -4.13 20.27 -18.67
CA ILE A 308 -4.17 19.09 -19.54
C ILE A 308 -2.77 18.52 -19.83
N LYS A 309 -1.71 19.32 -19.61
CA LYS A 309 -0.31 18.89 -19.80
C LYS A 309 0.30 18.29 -18.55
N TYR A 310 -0.34 18.44 -17.39
CA TYR A 310 0.14 17.89 -16.13
C TYR A 310 -0.21 16.40 -16.04
N PHE A 311 0.80 15.59 -15.75
CA PHE A 311 0.65 14.17 -15.43
C PHE A 311 1.54 13.84 -14.25
N ASP A 312 0.99 13.14 -13.26
CA ASP A 312 1.77 12.50 -12.21
C ASP A 312 2.24 11.14 -12.72
N LEU A 313 3.53 11.01 -13.01
CA LEU A 313 4.15 9.81 -13.57
C LEU A 313 4.83 8.96 -12.50
N GLY A 314 4.55 9.23 -11.22
CA GLY A 314 5.05 8.45 -10.09
C GLY A 314 6.56 8.52 -9.99
N VAL A 315 7.21 7.37 -10.19
CA VAL A 315 8.67 7.21 -10.13
C VAL A 315 9.40 8.18 -11.10
N CYS A 316 8.80 8.49 -12.26
CA CYS A 316 9.37 9.43 -13.22
C CYS A 316 9.21 10.93 -12.86
N GLY A 317 8.44 11.24 -11.80
CA GLY A 317 8.13 12.62 -11.43
C GLY A 317 6.66 13.00 -11.64
N PRO A 318 6.30 14.30 -11.52
CA PRO A 318 7.20 15.45 -11.42
C PRO A 318 7.75 15.71 -10.01
N ILE A 319 7.26 14.99 -8.99
CA ILE A 319 7.69 15.19 -7.60
C ILE A 319 9.07 14.55 -7.37
N ARG A 320 9.28 13.33 -7.89
CA ARG A 320 10.58 12.68 -7.94
C ARG A 320 11.41 13.19 -9.12
N THR A 321 12.71 13.37 -8.93
CA THR A 321 13.59 14.03 -9.92
C THR A 321 14.89 13.29 -10.22
N ASP A 322 15.35 12.41 -9.33
CA ASP A 322 16.63 11.70 -9.42
C ASP A 322 16.69 10.62 -10.51
N ILE A 323 15.53 10.14 -10.98
CA ILE A 323 15.44 9.12 -12.03
C ILE A 323 14.42 9.46 -13.13
N ALA A 324 14.18 10.75 -13.37
CA ALA A 324 13.21 11.23 -14.38
C ALA A 324 13.53 10.74 -15.81
N ASP A 325 14.80 10.46 -16.11
CA ASP A 325 15.24 9.97 -17.42
C ASP A 325 14.94 8.46 -17.64
N GLN A 326 14.58 7.71 -16.58
CA GLN A 326 14.25 6.29 -16.64
C GLN A 326 12.80 6.07 -17.08
N THR A 327 12.50 6.49 -18.31
CA THR A 327 11.12 6.61 -18.81
C THR A 327 10.31 5.31 -18.85
N GLN A 328 10.98 4.15 -18.83
CA GLN A 328 10.34 2.83 -18.72
C GLN A 328 9.56 2.64 -17.40
N TYR A 329 9.81 3.48 -16.39
CA TYR A 329 9.12 3.44 -15.11
C TYR A 329 8.03 4.53 -14.98
N CYS A 330 7.73 5.26 -16.05
CA CYS A 330 6.74 6.31 -16.01
C CYS A 330 5.32 5.76 -15.86
N GLY A 331 4.57 6.33 -14.91
CA GLY A 331 3.25 5.87 -14.53
C GLY A 331 3.26 4.75 -13.50
N MET A 332 4.45 4.33 -13.03
CA MET A 332 4.57 3.33 -11.97
C MET A 332 4.44 3.96 -10.59
N PHE A 333 3.67 3.32 -9.72
CA PHE A 333 3.49 3.70 -8.32
C PHE A 333 3.62 2.46 -7.42
N LEU A 334 4.04 2.69 -6.17
CA LEU A 334 4.23 1.64 -5.19
C LEU A 334 2.96 0.80 -5.01
N THR A 335 3.09 -0.53 -5.02
CA THR A 335 2.07 -1.48 -4.57
C THR A 335 1.86 -1.30 -3.06
N PRO A 336 0.75 -0.72 -2.59
CA PRO A 336 0.60 -0.44 -1.16
C PRO A 336 0.24 -1.72 -0.39
N THR A 337 0.50 -1.76 0.92
CA THR A 337 -0.10 -2.77 1.81
C THR A 337 -1.63 -2.74 1.71
N LEU A 338 -2.26 -3.91 1.69
CA LEU A 338 -3.72 -4.04 1.80
C LEU A 338 -4.23 -4.16 3.23
N ARG A 339 -3.35 -4.17 4.23
CA ARG A 339 -3.78 -4.10 5.63
C ARG A 339 -4.57 -2.81 5.85
N ASN A 340 -5.68 -2.92 6.58
CA ASN A 340 -6.63 -1.82 6.81
C ASN A 340 -7.25 -1.19 5.55
N THR A 341 -7.12 -1.78 4.36
CA THR A 341 -7.61 -1.16 3.11
C THR A 341 -9.12 -0.93 3.12
N ALA A 342 -9.88 -1.79 3.80
CA ALA A 342 -11.33 -1.67 3.90
C ALA A 342 -11.81 -0.55 4.85
N ARG A 343 -10.89 0.18 5.50
CA ARG A 343 -11.16 1.41 6.26
C ARG A 343 -10.93 2.68 5.45
N ARG A 344 -10.41 2.56 4.23
CA ARG A 344 -10.05 3.70 3.39
C ARG A 344 -11.25 4.16 2.58
N HIS A 345 -11.24 5.46 2.27
CA HIS A 345 -12.25 6.11 1.45
C HIS A 345 -11.66 6.72 0.16
N ALA A 346 -10.34 6.70 0.00
CA ALA A 346 -9.66 7.10 -1.22
C ALA A 346 -8.61 6.04 -1.60
N PHE A 347 -8.68 5.58 -2.85
CA PHE A 347 -7.86 4.49 -3.40
C PHE A 347 -7.05 4.95 -4.61
N PHE A 348 -5.96 4.24 -4.88
CA PHE A 348 -4.89 4.64 -5.81
C PHE A 348 -4.16 5.91 -5.38
N HIS A 349 -3.06 6.23 -6.07
CA HIS A 349 -2.21 7.38 -5.75
C HIS A 349 -2.95 8.72 -5.87
N ASN A 350 -3.94 8.83 -6.77
CA ASN A 350 -4.68 10.06 -7.05
C ASN A 350 -6.08 10.10 -6.39
N GLY A 351 -6.49 9.06 -5.65
CA GLY A 351 -7.78 9.02 -4.96
C GLY A 351 -9.00 8.89 -5.88
N VAL A 352 -8.83 8.52 -7.16
CA VAL A 352 -9.92 8.50 -8.16
C VAL A 352 -11.07 7.57 -7.78
N PHE A 353 -10.79 6.48 -7.08
CA PHE A 353 -11.81 5.57 -6.56
C PHE A 353 -12.05 5.81 -5.08
N GLN A 354 -13.31 5.65 -4.67
CA GLN A 354 -13.81 5.94 -3.33
C GLN A 354 -14.32 4.70 -2.60
N THR A 355 -14.42 3.57 -3.29
CA THR A 355 -14.88 2.30 -2.71
C THR A 355 -14.02 1.13 -3.22
N LEU A 356 -13.94 0.06 -2.44
CA LEU A 356 -13.33 -1.19 -2.90
C LEU A 356 -14.05 -1.80 -4.11
N GLN A 357 -15.35 -1.55 -4.27
CA GLN A 357 -16.08 -2.00 -5.46
C GLN A 357 -15.52 -1.35 -6.72
N GLN A 358 -15.32 -0.03 -6.71
CA GLN A 358 -14.72 0.68 -7.86
C GLN A 358 -13.29 0.21 -8.16
N VAL A 359 -12.52 -0.12 -7.11
CA VAL A 359 -11.18 -0.71 -7.28
C VAL A 359 -11.28 -2.06 -8.00
N LEU A 360 -12.19 -2.93 -7.56
CA LEU A 360 -12.36 -4.26 -8.14
C LEU A 360 -12.93 -4.19 -9.56
N ASP A 361 -13.90 -3.30 -9.81
CA ASP A 361 -14.41 -2.98 -11.13
C ASP A 361 -13.27 -2.56 -12.07
N PHE A 362 -12.35 -1.72 -11.59
CA PHE A 362 -11.16 -1.34 -12.36
C PHE A 362 -10.34 -2.58 -12.74
N TYR A 363 -9.91 -3.40 -11.79
CA TYR A 363 -9.13 -4.60 -12.11
C TYR A 363 -9.87 -5.53 -13.07
N ASN A 364 -11.19 -5.68 -12.94
CA ASN A 364 -11.96 -6.64 -13.73
C ASN A 364 -12.34 -6.14 -15.14
N PHE A 365 -12.57 -4.83 -15.29
CA PHE A 365 -13.14 -4.24 -16.52
C PHE A 365 -12.16 -3.38 -17.31
N ARG A 366 -11.00 -3.01 -16.78
CA ARG A 366 -10.05 -2.10 -17.45
C ARG A 366 -9.75 -2.48 -18.90
N ASP A 367 -9.51 -3.75 -19.18
CA ASP A 367 -9.15 -4.25 -20.51
C ASP A 367 -10.32 -4.87 -21.28
N THR A 368 -11.31 -5.43 -20.58
CA THR A 368 -12.47 -6.12 -21.18
C THR A 368 -13.60 -5.14 -21.54
N ASN A 369 -13.85 -4.13 -20.70
CA ASN A 369 -14.91 -3.14 -20.80
C ASN A 369 -14.41 -1.74 -20.36
N PRO A 370 -13.40 -1.17 -21.04
CA PRO A 370 -12.77 0.09 -20.63
C PRO A 370 -13.76 1.25 -20.52
N GLU A 371 -14.88 1.22 -21.23
CA GLU A 371 -15.95 2.23 -21.14
C GLU A 371 -16.63 2.32 -19.77
N LYS A 372 -16.51 1.29 -18.93
CA LYS A 372 -17.00 1.32 -17.55
C LYS A 372 -16.05 2.07 -16.60
N ILE A 373 -14.79 2.23 -17.02
CA ILE A 373 -13.69 2.68 -16.18
C ILE A 373 -13.21 4.08 -16.59
N TYR A 374 -13.12 4.33 -17.89
CA TYR A 374 -12.58 5.56 -18.45
C TYR A 374 -13.66 6.42 -19.09
N PRO A 375 -13.51 7.77 -19.05
CA PRO A 375 -14.45 8.66 -19.71
C PRO A 375 -14.40 8.49 -21.24
N ARG A 376 -15.46 8.96 -21.90
CA ARG A 376 -15.50 9.08 -23.36
C ARG A 376 -15.14 10.50 -23.78
N ALA A 377 -14.39 10.62 -24.87
CA ALA A 377 -14.20 11.89 -25.56
C ALA A 377 -15.48 12.32 -26.27
N ALA A 378 -15.49 13.55 -26.81
CA ALA A 378 -16.65 14.13 -27.48
C ALA A 378 -17.10 13.33 -28.73
N ASP A 379 -16.18 12.62 -29.38
CA ASP A 379 -16.46 11.74 -30.53
C ASP A 379 -16.92 10.32 -30.13
N GLY A 380 -17.07 10.05 -28.83
CA GLY A 380 -17.49 8.77 -28.27
C GLY A 380 -16.36 7.77 -28.01
N THR A 381 -15.11 8.09 -28.38
CA THR A 381 -13.95 7.22 -28.12
C THR A 381 -13.68 7.11 -26.62
N VAL A 382 -13.36 5.89 -26.13
CA VAL A 382 -13.01 5.67 -24.73
C VAL A 382 -11.57 6.12 -24.52
N GLN A 383 -11.33 7.02 -23.56
CA GLN A 383 -10.00 7.53 -23.24
C GLN A 383 -9.28 6.58 -22.27
N LYS A 384 -8.98 5.37 -22.73
CA LYS A 384 -8.23 4.37 -21.93
C LYS A 384 -6.85 4.93 -21.56
N PHE A 385 -6.45 4.76 -20.31
CA PHE A 385 -5.19 5.28 -19.75
C PHE A 385 -5.06 6.81 -19.84
N ASN A 386 -6.16 7.56 -19.67
CA ASN A 386 -6.20 9.02 -19.78
C ASN A 386 -5.36 9.80 -18.74
N ASP A 387 -4.75 9.14 -17.77
CA ASP A 387 -3.79 9.75 -16.83
C ASP A 387 -2.33 9.45 -17.15
N ILE A 388 -2.04 8.89 -18.34
CA ILE A 388 -0.69 8.59 -18.80
C ILE A 388 -0.54 9.12 -20.23
N PRO A 389 0.50 9.93 -20.53
CA PRO A 389 0.81 10.37 -21.89
C PRO A 389 0.98 9.18 -22.85
N VAL A 390 0.49 9.32 -24.08
CA VAL A 390 0.47 8.24 -25.09
C VAL A 390 1.81 7.53 -25.25
N GLN A 391 2.93 8.27 -25.23
CA GLN A 391 4.28 7.73 -25.36
C GLN A 391 4.71 6.77 -24.24
N TYR A 392 4.04 6.80 -23.08
CA TYR A 392 4.33 5.93 -21.93
C TYR A 392 3.27 4.86 -21.71
N GLN A 393 2.15 4.88 -22.45
CA GLN A 393 1.08 3.89 -22.29
C GLN A 393 1.53 2.47 -22.63
N ALA A 394 2.59 2.31 -23.42
CA ALA A 394 3.19 1.00 -23.71
C ALA A 394 3.80 0.32 -22.48
N TYR A 395 4.08 1.05 -21.40
CA TYR A 395 4.61 0.51 -20.14
C TYR A 395 3.52 0.11 -19.16
N VAL A 396 2.24 0.36 -19.48
CA VAL A 396 1.12 -0.10 -18.65
C VAL A 396 1.06 -1.62 -18.72
N ASP A 397 0.97 -2.26 -17.55
CA ASP A 397 0.87 -3.72 -17.48
C ASP A 397 -0.45 -4.20 -18.09
N VAL A 398 -0.34 -5.00 -19.14
CA VAL A 398 -1.43 -5.70 -19.86
C VAL A 398 -1.16 -7.21 -19.93
N SER A 399 -0.23 -7.70 -19.10
CA SER A 399 0.29 -9.07 -19.14
C SER A 399 -0.01 -9.86 -17.87
N ASP A 400 -0.02 -9.22 -16.70
CA ASP A 400 -0.33 -9.92 -15.46
C ASP A 400 -1.86 -10.07 -15.31
N PRO A 401 -2.40 -11.22 -14.88
CA PRO A 401 -3.82 -11.37 -14.63
C PRO A 401 -4.29 -10.42 -13.52
N PRO A 402 -5.50 -9.83 -13.61
CA PRO A 402 -6.55 -10.09 -14.60
C PRO A 402 -6.45 -9.24 -15.89
N PHE A 403 -5.38 -8.46 -16.05
CA PHE A 403 -5.20 -7.51 -17.16
C PHE A 403 -4.81 -8.16 -18.49
N ASN A 404 -4.48 -9.44 -18.49
CA ASN A 404 -4.16 -10.24 -19.67
C ASN A 404 -5.37 -10.59 -20.55
N ARG A 405 -6.56 -10.06 -20.25
CA ARG A 405 -7.78 -10.22 -21.04
C ARG A 405 -7.96 -9.05 -22.00
N HIS A 406 -8.77 -9.26 -23.04
CA HIS A 406 -8.93 -8.29 -24.14
C HIS A 406 -10.35 -7.76 -24.26
N LEU A 407 -10.50 -6.67 -25.03
CA LEU A 407 -11.76 -5.97 -25.23
C LEU A 407 -12.87 -6.93 -25.69
N GLY A 408 -13.97 -6.96 -24.95
CA GLY A 408 -15.13 -7.81 -25.24
C GLY A 408 -15.04 -9.25 -24.73
N GLU A 409 -13.90 -9.67 -24.19
CA GLU A 409 -13.79 -10.97 -23.53
C GLU A 409 -14.56 -11.00 -22.20
N THR A 410 -14.85 -12.20 -21.71
CA THR A 410 -15.50 -12.35 -20.39
C THR A 410 -14.54 -11.87 -19.30
N PRO A 411 -14.98 -10.98 -18.39
CA PRO A 411 -14.18 -10.55 -17.24
C PRO A 411 -13.72 -11.73 -16.37
N ALA A 412 -12.59 -11.57 -15.67
CA ALA A 412 -12.03 -12.64 -14.84
C ALA A 412 -12.94 -13.00 -13.66
N MET A 413 -13.56 -11.98 -13.07
CA MET A 413 -14.38 -12.09 -11.87
C MET A 413 -15.85 -11.84 -12.19
N THR A 414 -16.73 -12.57 -11.51
CA THR A 414 -18.15 -12.22 -11.42
C THR A 414 -18.38 -11.17 -10.32
N ALA A 415 -19.56 -10.54 -10.30
CA ALA A 415 -19.92 -9.64 -9.20
C ALA A 415 -19.90 -10.34 -7.81
N GLN A 416 -20.19 -11.65 -7.77
CA GLN A 416 -20.08 -12.43 -6.54
C GLN A 416 -18.62 -12.67 -6.15
N ASP A 417 -17.74 -12.90 -7.13
CA ASP A 417 -16.30 -13.04 -6.90
C ASP A 417 -15.75 -11.75 -6.28
N GLU A 418 -16.11 -10.58 -6.82
CA GLU A 418 -15.70 -9.29 -6.29
C GLU A 418 -16.21 -9.05 -4.86
N ALA A 419 -17.49 -9.36 -4.60
CA ALA A 419 -18.07 -9.25 -3.27
C ALA A 419 -17.36 -10.14 -2.23
N ASP A 420 -17.00 -11.36 -2.62
CA ASP A 420 -16.26 -12.30 -1.77
C ASP A 420 -14.82 -11.80 -1.51
N ILE A 421 -14.13 -11.25 -2.52
CA ILE A 421 -12.81 -10.63 -2.33
C ILE A 421 -12.90 -9.44 -1.38
N ILE A 422 -13.92 -8.58 -1.52
CA ILE A 422 -14.15 -7.47 -0.58
C ILE A 422 -14.41 -7.99 0.84
N ALA A 423 -15.14 -9.10 0.99
CA ALA A 423 -15.31 -9.76 2.29
C ALA A 423 -13.96 -10.21 2.87
N PHE A 424 -13.09 -10.81 2.05
CA PHE A 424 -11.73 -11.15 2.45
C PHE A 424 -10.90 -9.93 2.85
N LEU A 425 -10.89 -8.85 2.07
CA LEU A 425 -10.14 -7.63 2.39
C LEU A 425 -10.56 -7.00 3.73
N LYS A 426 -11.83 -7.12 4.12
CA LYS A 426 -12.31 -6.68 5.44
C LYS A 426 -11.70 -7.46 6.60
N THR A 427 -11.23 -8.69 6.36
CA THR A 427 -10.54 -9.51 7.37
C THR A 427 -9.15 -8.96 7.70
N LEU A 428 -8.59 -8.08 6.86
CA LEU A 428 -7.27 -7.48 6.99
C LEU A 428 -7.26 -6.19 7.83
N ASN A 429 -8.43 -5.80 8.38
CA ASN A 429 -8.53 -4.67 9.30
C ASN A 429 -8.08 -5.08 10.71
N ASP A 430 -7.20 -4.28 11.31
CA ASP A 430 -6.74 -4.50 12.68
C ASP A 430 -7.81 -4.25 13.74
N GLY A 431 -7.57 -4.72 14.96
CA GLY A 431 -8.50 -4.60 16.07
C GLY A 431 -9.59 -5.67 16.08
N TYR A 432 -9.39 -6.79 15.37
CA TYR A 432 -10.27 -7.94 15.50
C TYR A 432 -10.17 -8.50 16.93
N LYS A 433 -11.33 -8.77 17.52
CA LYS A 433 -11.42 -9.39 18.85
C LYS A 433 -11.96 -10.80 18.65
N PRO A 434 -11.12 -11.85 18.76
CA PRO A 434 -11.60 -13.23 18.65
C PRO A 434 -12.66 -13.50 19.71
N VAL A 435 -13.68 -14.26 19.32
CA VAL A 435 -14.69 -14.76 20.26
C VAL A 435 -13.98 -15.74 21.20
N LYS A 436 -14.09 -15.50 22.51
CA LYS A 436 -13.46 -16.33 23.54
C LYS A 436 -14.02 -17.76 23.57
#